data_AF-A0A8W8NRE6-F1
#
_entry.id   AF-A0A8W8NRE6-F1
#
_cell.length_a   1.000
_cell.length_b   1.000
_cell.length_c   1.000
_cell.angle_alpha   90.00
_cell.angle_beta   90.00
_cell.angle_gamma   90.00
#
_symmetry.space_group_name_H-M   'P 1'
#
loop_
_entity.id
_entity.type
_entity.pdbx_description
1 polymer ?
#
loop_
_entity_poly.entity_id
_entity_poly.type
_entity_poly.pdbx_seq_one_letter_code
_entity_poly.pdbx_strand_id
1 'polypeptide(L)'
;MVLLLAFVIALVVTLILLLQKDETPTNEIPSTTELQSELNCTIAETLPLDCKELYMNGIRKSGVYTIYPWEKTDPNCRPLQAYCDMETEGGGWTAIQRRVNGEESFNRNWTEYKLGFGTSYGDYWIDVSSVLPFWRGPKL
;
A
#
# COMPACT_ATOMS: atom_id res chain seq x y z
N MET A 1 -37.40 -34.76 -39.08
CA MET A 1 -37.49 -34.26 -37.68
C MET A 1 -36.37 -34.82 -36.80
N VAL A 2 -36.07 -36.13 -36.85
CA VAL A 2 -34.99 -36.78 -36.07
C VAL A 2 -33.58 -36.22 -36.37
N LEU A 3 -33.27 -35.90 -37.64
CA LEU A 3 -31.98 -35.31 -38.05
C LEU A 3 -31.75 -33.89 -37.53
N LEU A 4 -32.81 -33.07 -37.46
CA LEU A 4 -32.75 -31.71 -36.91
C LEU A 4 -32.50 -31.75 -35.40
N LEU A 5 -33.12 -32.71 -34.70
CA LEU A 5 -32.90 -32.91 -33.26
C LEU A 5 -31.45 -33.32 -32.96
N ALA A 6 -30.87 -34.21 -33.78
CA ALA A 6 -29.48 -34.64 -33.64
C ALA A 6 -28.48 -33.50 -33.86
N PHE A 7 -28.74 -32.61 -34.82
CA PHE A 7 -27.88 -31.45 -35.08
C PHE A 7 -27.93 -30.41 -33.95
N VAL A 8 -29.11 -30.14 -33.40
CA VAL A 8 -29.26 -29.23 -32.25
C VAL A 8 -28.55 -29.77 -31.00
N ILE A 9 -28.68 -31.07 -30.72
CA ILE A 9 -27.96 -31.71 -29.61
C ILE A 9 -26.44 -31.64 -29.83
N ALA A 10 -25.95 -31.92 -31.04
CA ALA A 10 -24.52 -31.83 -31.36
C ALA A 10 -23.99 -30.39 -31.17
N LEU A 11 -24.75 -29.37 -31.59
CA LEU A 11 -24.37 -27.96 -31.40
C LEU A 11 -24.34 -27.57 -29.92
N VAL A 12 -25.33 -27.98 -29.12
CA VAL A 12 -25.38 -27.68 -27.67
C VAL A 12 -24.25 -28.39 -26.92
N VAL A 13 -23.97 -29.66 -27.23
CA VAL A 13 -22.86 -30.40 -26.61
C VAL A 13 -21.52 -29.76 -26.97
N THR A 14 -21.33 -29.37 -28.22
CA THR A 14 -20.09 -28.68 -28.63
C THR A 14 -19.96 -27.32 -27.93
N LEU A 15 -21.05 -26.57 -27.77
CA LEU A 15 -21.05 -25.29 -27.04
C LEU A 15 -20.74 -25.48 -25.54
N ILE A 16 -21.29 -26.51 -24.89
CA ILE A 16 -21.00 -26.84 -23.49
C ILE A 16 -19.54 -27.25 -23.32
N LEU A 17 -19.00 -28.08 -24.22
CA LEU A 17 -17.59 -28.48 -24.22
C LEU A 17 -16.64 -27.29 -24.46
N LEU A 18 -17.07 -26.27 -25.22
CA LEU A 18 -16.34 -25.02 -25.41
C LEU A 18 -16.44 -24.05 -24.23
N LEU A 19 -17.48 -24.18 -23.38
CA LEU A 19 -17.66 -23.40 -22.15
C LEU A 19 -16.99 -24.05 -20.91
N GLN A 20 -16.53 -25.29 -21.01
CA GLN A 20 -15.77 -25.97 -19.96
C GLN A 20 -14.26 -25.99 -20.27
N LYS A 21 -13.70 -24.87 -20.72
CA LYS A 21 -12.25 -24.73 -20.90
C LYS A 21 -11.62 -24.07 -19.67
N ASP A 22 -10.90 -24.92 -18.93
CA ASP A 22 -9.86 -24.67 -17.92
C ASP A 22 -10.23 -24.06 -16.56
N GLU A 23 -10.52 -24.96 -15.61
CA GLU A 23 -9.79 -24.98 -14.33
C GLU A 23 -9.15 -26.36 -14.19
N THR A 24 -7.88 -26.49 -14.56
CA THR A 24 -7.03 -27.61 -14.14
C THR A 24 -6.30 -27.18 -12.87
N PRO A 25 -6.28 -27.99 -11.80
CA PRO A 25 -5.44 -27.71 -10.65
C PRO A 25 -4.01 -28.06 -11.04
N THR A 26 -3.25 -27.08 -11.50
CA THR A 26 -1.81 -27.24 -11.70
C THR A 26 -1.14 -27.38 -10.33
N ASN A 27 -0.85 -28.63 -9.95
CA ASN A 27 0.30 -28.92 -9.09
C ASN A 27 1.56 -28.64 -9.90
N GLU A 28 1.87 -27.36 -10.10
CA GLU A 28 3.16 -26.90 -10.59
C GLU A 28 3.92 -26.31 -9.41
N ILE A 29 5.16 -26.77 -9.23
CA ILE A 29 6.10 -26.15 -8.30
C ILE A 29 6.26 -24.69 -8.77
N PRO A 30 5.96 -23.69 -7.94
CA PRO A 30 5.93 -22.31 -8.40
C PRO A 30 7.32 -21.89 -8.88
N SER A 31 7.34 -21.30 -10.08
CA SER A 31 8.52 -20.62 -10.59
C SER A 31 8.94 -19.51 -9.61
N THR A 32 10.24 -19.29 -9.46
CA THR A 32 10.88 -18.40 -8.46
C THR A 32 10.51 -16.92 -8.55
N THR A 33 9.56 -16.55 -9.42
CA THR A 33 9.12 -15.17 -9.68
C THR A 33 7.77 -14.84 -9.05
N GLU A 34 6.88 -15.82 -8.84
CA GLU A 34 5.58 -15.59 -8.16
C GLU A 34 5.70 -15.67 -6.63
N LEU A 35 6.75 -16.34 -6.12
CA LEU A 35 7.05 -16.37 -4.69
C LEU A 35 7.59 -15.04 -4.14
N GLN A 36 7.91 -14.07 -5.00
CA GLN A 36 8.49 -12.78 -4.59
C GLN A 36 7.46 -11.67 -4.41
N SER A 37 6.27 -11.75 -5.03
CA SER A 37 5.21 -10.74 -4.86
C SER A 37 4.37 -10.99 -3.61
N GLU A 38 4.07 -12.26 -3.28
CA GLU A 38 3.31 -12.62 -2.07
C GLU A 38 4.16 -12.64 -0.79
N LEU A 39 5.50 -12.60 -0.91
CA LEU A 39 6.44 -12.56 0.23
C LEU A 39 6.77 -11.14 0.72
N ASN A 40 6.39 -10.09 -0.02
CA ASN A 40 6.86 -8.74 0.31
C ASN A 40 6.05 -8.04 1.42
N CYS A 41 4.78 -8.42 1.68
CA CYS A 41 4.00 -7.86 2.81
C CYS A 41 3.80 -8.78 4.01
N THR A 42 4.17 -10.04 3.93
CA THR A 42 4.18 -10.92 5.10
C THR A 42 5.26 -10.50 6.11
N ILE A 43 6.36 -9.87 5.67
CA ILE A 43 7.35 -9.22 6.54
C ILE A 43 6.80 -7.89 7.12
N ALA A 44 5.81 -7.28 6.48
CA ALA A 44 5.22 -6.00 6.90
C ALA A 44 4.47 -6.07 8.24
N GLU A 45 4.19 -7.27 8.76
CA GLU A 45 3.68 -7.40 10.13
C GLU A 45 4.64 -6.88 11.21
N THR A 46 5.92 -6.70 10.86
CA THR A 46 6.94 -6.15 11.76
C THR A 46 7.37 -4.73 11.42
N LEU A 47 6.86 -4.17 10.32
CA LEU A 47 7.21 -2.82 9.89
C LEU A 47 6.37 -1.79 10.63
N PRO A 48 6.96 -0.67 11.06
CA PRO A 48 6.22 0.37 11.77
C PRO A 48 5.24 1.05 10.82
N LEU A 49 3.95 0.94 11.11
CA LEU A 49 2.87 1.59 10.37
C LEU A 49 3.00 3.11 10.42
N ASP A 50 3.36 3.64 11.59
CA ASP A 50 3.49 5.06 11.83
C ASP A 50 4.49 5.39 12.95
N CYS A 51 4.63 6.69 13.25
CA CYS A 51 5.50 7.17 14.33
C CYS A 51 5.06 6.70 15.72
N LYS A 52 3.78 6.35 15.90
CA LYS A 52 3.28 5.85 17.18
C LYS A 52 3.81 4.45 17.43
N GLU A 53 3.82 3.58 16.43
CA GLU A 53 4.42 2.24 16.56
C GLU A 53 5.92 2.30 16.82
N LEU A 54 6.66 3.18 16.13
CA LEU A 54 8.06 3.45 16.44
C LEU A 54 8.25 3.85 17.91
N TYR A 55 7.39 4.74 18.41
CA TYR A 55 7.40 5.15 19.81
C TYR A 55 7.06 4.00 20.76
N MET A 56 6.08 3.16 20.46
CA MET A 56 5.77 1.99 21.28
C MET A 56 6.95 0.99 21.30
N ASN A 57 7.70 0.89 20.21
CA ASN A 57 8.90 0.06 20.09
C ASN A 57 10.17 0.65 20.75
N GLY A 58 10.04 1.74 21.51
CA GLY A 58 11.13 2.31 22.31
C GLY A 58 11.93 3.43 21.64
N ILE A 59 11.58 3.85 20.42
CA ILE A 59 12.21 5.01 19.77
C ILE A 59 11.71 6.30 20.46
N ARG A 60 12.64 7.11 20.97
CA ARG A 60 12.32 8.33 21.75
C ARG A 60 12.89 9.62 21.18
N LYS A 61 13.78 9.53 20.19
CA LYS A 61 14.42 10.70 19.59
C LYS A 61 13.58 11.18 18.40
N SER A 62 13.34 12.48 18.31
CA SER A 62 12.66 13.06 17.15
C SER A 62 13.58 13.01 15.92
N GLY A 63 13.00 12.81 14.74
CA GLY A 63 13.77 12.72 13.50
C GLY A 63 12.96 12.19 12.33
N VAL A 64 13.61 12.06 11.18
CA VAL A 64 13.01 11.45 9.99
C VAL A 64 13.14 9.94 10.08
N TYR A 65 12.02 9.24 9.91
CA TYR A 65 11.94 7.79 9.91
C TYR A 65 11.18 7.29 8.68
N THR A 66 11.46 6.04 8.31
CA THR A 66 10.67 5.32 7.33
C THR A 66 9.52 4.61 8.04
N ILE A 67 8.30 4.88 7.61
CA ILE A 67 7.06 4.27 8.06
C ILE A 67 6.33 3.62 6.88
N TYR A 68 5.40 2.73 7.17
CA TYR A 68 4.70 1.93 6.16
C TYR A 68 3.19 2.08 6.35
N PRO A 69 2.60 3.27 6.09
CA PRO A 69 1.21 3.58 6.42
C PRO A 69 0.17 2.85 5.55
N TRP A 70 0.61 2.20 4.47
CA TRP A 70 -0.26 1.39 3.63
C TRP A 70 -0.59 0.07 4.35
N GLU A 71 -1.85 -0.34 4.23
CA GLU A 71 -2.35 -1.55 4.90
C GLU A 71 -1.49 -2.77 4.53
N LYS A 72 -1.50 -3.80 5.38
CA LYS A 72 -0.88 -5.12 5.11
C LYS A 72 -1.35 -5.77 3.79
N THR A 73 -2.39 -5.23 3.17
CA THR A 73 -2.99 -5.66 1.90
C THR A 73 -2.37 -4.97 0.68
N ASP A 74 -1.59 -3.88 0.82
CA ASP A 74 -0.79 -3.35 -0.30
C ASP A 74 0.31 -4.38 -0.59
N PRO A 75 0.29 -5.06 -1.75
CA PRO A 75 1.28 -6.09 -2.07
C PRO A 75 2.71 -5.53 -2.15
N ASN A 76 2.86 -4.20 -2.22
CA ASN A 76 4.14 -3.53 -2.37
C ASN A 76 4.67 -2.89 -1.08
N CYS A 77 3.89 -2.85 0.01
CA CYS A 77 4.26 -2.28 1.32
C CYS A 77 5.14 -1.03 1.19
N ARG A 78 4.59 -0.03 0.50
CA ARG A 78 5.41 1.11 0.07
C ARG A 78 6.01 1.81 1.30
N PRO A 79 7.29 2.21 1.28
CA PRO A 79 7.87 3.01 2.36
C PRO A 79 7.51 4.49 2.18
N LEU A 80 7.31 5.19 3.30
CA LEU A 80 7.14 6.64 3.37
C LEU A 80 8.13 7.22 4.37
N GLN A 81 8.86 8.25 3.99
CA GLN A 81 9.68 9.00 4.94
C GLN A 81 8.85 10.13 5.55
N ALA A 82 8.78 10.16 6.88
CA ALA A 82 8.08 11.19 7.63
C ALA A 82 8.92 11.65 8.83
N TYR A 83 8.78 12.91 9.20
CA TYR A 83 9.30 13.40 10.47
C TYR A 83 8.40 12.89 11.60
N CYS A 84 9.01 12.19 12.56
CA CYS A 84 8.37 11.77 13.79
C CYS A 84 8.82 12.66 14.93
N ASP A 85 7.86 13.32 15.58
CA ASP A 85 8.09 14.00 16.85
C ASP A 85 7.84 13.01 17.99
N MET A 86 8.93 12.63 18.65
CA MET A 86 8.93 11.63 19.72
C MET A 86 9.06 12.26 21.10
N GLU A 87 9.24 13.58 21.18
CA GLU A 87 9.61 14.29 22.41
C GLU A 87 8.49 15.22 22.89
N THR A 88 7.71 15.79 21.96
CA THR A 88 6.61 16.71 22.27
C THR A 88 5.35 15.96 22.70
N GLU A 89 4.69 16.46 23.74
CA GLU A 89 3.33 16.03 24.15
C GLU A 89 3.11 14.51 24.18
N GLY A 90 4.07 13.77 24.75
CA GLY A 90 3.97 12.31 24.91
C GLY A 90 4.41 11.49 23.70
N GLY A 91 4.87 12.13 22.62
CA GLY A 91 5.58 11.51 21.51
C GLY A 91 4.77 10.58 20.61
N GLY A 92 5.41 10.16 19.52
CA GLY A 92 4.82 9.29 18.51
C GLY A 92 3.97 10.05 17.48
N TRP A 93 4.20 11.34 17.33
CA TRP A 93 3.50 12.19 16.38
C TRP A 93 4.10 12.03 14.99
N THR A 94 3.25 11.82 13.99
CA THR A 94 3.66 11.89 12.57
C THR A 94 3.35 13.26 12.03
N ALA A 95 4.35 13.99 11.54
CA ALA A 95 4.13 15.27 10.87
C ALA A 95 3.64 15.04 9.44
N ILE A 96 2.41 15.48 9.15
CA ILE A 96 1.81 15.42 7.81
C ILE A 96 2.33 16.59 6.96
N GLN A 97 2.50 17.73 7.61
CA GLN A 97 3.04 18.95 7.04
C GLN A 97 4.15 19.47 7.96
N ARG A 98 5.26 19.92 7.38
CA ARG A 98 6.33 20.56 8.16
C ARG A 98 6.89 21.76 7.41
N ARG A 99 7.20 22.82 8.17
CA ARG A 99 7.98 23.99 7.74
C ARG A 99 9.16 24.19 8.69
N VAL A 100 10.35 24.35 8.14
CA VAL A 100 11.63 24.56 8.83
C VAL A 100 12.28 25.84 8.35
N ASN A 101 12.48 25.98 7.04
CA ASN A 101 13.27 27.08 6.46
C ASN A 101 12.55 27.82 5.33
N GLY A 102 11.39 27.35 4.88
CA GLY A 102 10.61 28.02 3.84
C GLY A 102 11.09 27.76 2.42
N GLU A 103 11.98 26.78 2.20
CA GLU A 103 12.53 26.49 0.87
C GLU A 103 11.50 25.89 -0.09
N GLU A 104 10.50 25.18 0.42
CA GLU A 104 9.42 24.63 -0.41
C GLU A 104 8.23 25.57 -0.52
N SER A 105 7.76 25.76 -1.77
CA SER A 105 6.51 26.46 -2.04
C SER A 105 5.31 25.59 -1.67
N PHE A 106 4.39 26.13 -0.89
CA PHE A 106 3.08 25.52 -0.60
C PHE A 106 1.97 26.06 -1.52
N ASN A 107 2.29 26.98 -2.42
CA ASN A 107 1.36 27.41 -3.47
C ASN A 107 1.43 26.41 -4.64
N ARG A 108 0.80 25.24 -4.45
CA ARG A 108 0.86 24.08 -5.35
C ARG A 108 -0.53 23.72 -5.85
N ASN A 109 -0.60 22.99 -6.97
CA ASN A 109 -1.88 22.52 -7.50
C ASN A 109 -2.41 21.29 -6.73
N TRP A 110 -3.66 20.91 -6.97
CA TRP A 110 -4.31 19.79 -6.28
C TRP A 110 -3.64 18.43 -6.54
N THR A 111 -3.05 18.24 -7.71
CA THR A 111 -2.34 17.01 -8.06
C THR A 111 -1.07 16.86 -7.21
N GLU A 112 -0.32 17.94 -7.00
CA GLU A 112 0.86 17.94 -6.12
C GLU A 112 0.46 17.68 -4.67
N TYR A 113 -0.63 18.28 -4.18
CA TYR A 113 -1.13 17.98 -2.84
C TYR A 113 -1.54 16.51 -2.67
N LYS A 114 -2.14 15.91 -3.70
CA LYS A 114 -2.46 14.48 -3.70
C LYS A 114 -1.23 13.59 -3.65
N LEU A 115 -0.18 13.94 -4.38
CA LEU A 115 1.04 13.14 -4.52
C LEU A 115 2.10 13.41 -3.44
N GLY A 116 1.98 14.50 -2.69
CA GLY A 116 3.02 14.95 -1.77
C GLY A 116 4.12 15.74 -2.48
N PHE A 117 4.83 16.58 -1.72
CA PHE A 117 5.97 17.37 -2.21
C PHE A 117 6.93 17.76 -1.08
N GLY A 118 8.14 18.17 -1.46
CA GLY A 118 9.19 18.56 -0.52
C GLY A 118 9.99 17.39 0.04
N THR A 119 10.72 17.63 1.13
CA THR A 119 11.59 16.64 1.78
C THR A 119 11.30 16.54 3.28
N SER A 120 11.21 15.31 3.79
CA SER A 120 10.94 15.05 5.21
C SER A 120 12.00 15.63 6.16
N TYR A 121 13.21 15.92 5.65
CA TYR A 121 14.28 16.59 6.40
C TYR A 121 14.04 18.10 6.57
N GLY A 122 13.25 18.73 5.70
CA GLY A 122 12.98 20.16 5.66
C GLY A 122 11.49 20.46 5.61
N ASP A 123 11.11 21.29 4.64
CA ASP A 123 9.72 21.63 4.35
C ASP A 123 9.08 20.55 3.47
N TYR A 124 7.91 20.04 3.85
CA TYR A 124 7.21 19.03 3.05
C TYR A 124 5.72 18.90 3.37
N TRP A 125 5.04 18.22 2.46
CA TRP A 125 3.66 17.74 2.56
C TRP A 125 3.61 16.26 2.20
N ILE A 126 3.07 15.43 3.09
CA ILE A 126 2.83 14.00 2.84
C ILE A 126 1.69 13.82 1.82
N ASP A 127 1.80 12.83 0.95
CA ASP A 127 0.76 12.51 -0.03
C ASP A 127 -0.60 12.19 0.64
N VAL A 128 -1.70 12.69 0.08
CA VAL A 128 -3.05 12.49 0.67
C VAL A 128 -3.49 11.02 0.65
N SER A 129 -2.96 10.22 -0.26
CA SER A 129 -3.31 8.80 -0.37
C SER A 129 -2.70 7.92 0.73
N SER A 130 -1.60 8.34 1.34
CA SER A 130 -0.95 7.71 2.50
C SER A 130 -1.54 8.19 3.83
N VAL A 131 -2.21 9.33 3.79
CA VAL A 131 -2.93 10.00 4.88
C VAL A 131 -4.24 9.26 5.18
N LEU A 132 -5.01 8.88 4.15
CA LEU A 132 -6.37 8.33 4.31
C LEU A 132 -6.52 6.89 4.85
N PRO A 133 -5.56 5.94 4.74
CA PRO A 133 -5.82 4.55 5.09
C PRO A 133 -6.07 4.29 6.58
N PHE A 134 -5.25 4.77 7.53
CA PHE A 134 -5.52 4.52 8.96
C PHE A 134 -4.78 5.51 9.89
N TRP A 135 -5.53 6.50 10.39
CA TRP A 135 -5.10 7.53 11.34
C TRP A 135 -5.08 7.04 12.81
N ARG A 136 -4.31 5.99 13.12
CA ARG A 136 -4.33 5.39 14.48
C ARG A 136 -3.45 6.09 15.51
N GLY A 137 -2.63 7.06 15.08
CA GLY A 137 -1.69 7.80 15.92
C GLY A 137 -1.87 9.32 15.88
N PRO A 138 -1.26 10.05 16.82
CA PRO A 138 -1.36 11.50 16.92
C PRO A 138 -0.60 12.19 15.76
N LYS A 139 -1.08 13.35 15.27
CA LYS A 139 -0.59 14.02 14.05
C LYS A 139 -0.34 15.52 14.24
N LEU A 140 0.72 16.00 13.58
CA LEU A 140 1.12 17.41 13.53
C LEU A 140 1.03 17.95 12.09
#